data_AF-A0A3B1CV54-F1
#
_entry.id   AF-A0A3B1CV54-F1
#
_cell.length_a   1.000
_cell.length_b   1.000
_cell.length_c   1.000
_cell.angle_alpha   90.00
_cell.angle_beta   90.00
_cell.angle_gamma   90.00
#
_symmetry.space_group_name_H-M   'P 1'
#
loop_
_entity.id
_entity.type
_entity.pdbx_description
1 polymer ?
#
loop_
_entity_poly.entity_id
_entity_poly.type
_entity_poly.pdbx_seq_one_letter_code
_entity_poly.pdbx_strand_id
1 'polypeptide(L)'
;MKKFLVITFISVAALGYSPGAAGFSFDSHWKMPIPLQGEAPANFGDLESSLDPESCGECHDAQFSGWEKSRHSLSMGPGIVGQLGEPWLDKETIEMCLDCHAPLGEQRIFAKSAKSGKLAKNSFLDNELQKKGVMCAVCHVRKNVRYGPLALKPSQIEDPPHGGFVEVKSFKSAKLCRPCHQFEPWGRKINGKLLEDTFGQWQKSLYAQKGVQCADCHMKKRAHEWKGIHDKKMVLSGVDIVAKRKGDHVTVTIKNSGVGHFF
;
A
#
# COMPACT_ATOMS: atom_id res chain seq x y z
N MET A 1 68.52 -15.07 12.54
CA MET A 1 67.53 -14.34 11.73
C MET A 1 66.13 -14.69 12.26
N LYS A 2 65.54 -13.84 13.12
CA LYS A 2 64.18 -14.04 13.65
C LYS A 2 63.21 -13.30 12.73
N LYS A 3 62.31 -14.03 12.07
CA LYS A 3 61.23 -13.44 11.25
C LYS A 3 60.07 -13.07 12.18
N PHE A 4 59.75 -11.77 12.27
CA PHE A 4 58.52 -11.30 12.90
C PHE A 4 57.37 -11.41 11.89
N LEU A 5 56.32 -12.14 12.27
CA LEU A 5 55.07 -12.21 11.53
C LEU A 5 54.18 -11.07 12.03
N VAL A 6 54.02 -10.03 11.21
CA VAL A 6 53.05 -8.95 11.48
C VAL A 6 51.69 -9.44 10.99
N ILE A 7 50.80 -9.78 11.93
CA ILE A 7 49.39 -10.08 11.62
C ILE A 7 48.62 -8.76 11.71
N THR A 8 48.28 -8.20 10.55
CA THR A 8 47.41 -7.03 10.46
C THR A 8 45.96 -7.48 10.61
N PHE A 9 45.35 -7.19 11.76
CA PHE A 9 43.89 -7.30 11.92
C PHE A 9 43.23 -6.14 11.17
N ILE A 10 42.63 -6.44 10.03
CA ILE A 10 41.70 -5.52 9.37
C ILE A 10 40.34 -5.71 10.06
N SER A 11 40.03 -4.82 11.00
CA SER A 11 38.67 -4.70 11.53
C SER A 11 37.77 -4.23 10.39
N VAL A 12 36.99 -5.15 9.83
CA VAL A 12 35.87 -4.80 8.95
C VAL A 12 34.78 -4.24 9.84
N ALA A 13 34.76 -2.91 10.00
CA ALA A 13 33.59 -2.22 10.52
C ALA A 13 32.41 -2.57 9.59
N ALA A 14 31.38 -3.19 10.15
CA ALA A 14 30.12 -3.40 9.46
C ALA A 14 29.50 -2.02 9.19
N LEU A 15 29.82 -1.45 8.03
CA LEU A 15 29.12 -0.29 7.49
C LEU A 15 27.67 -0.73 7.25
N GLY A 16 26.77 -0.29 8.12
CA GLY A 16 25.34 -0.40 7.93
C GLY A 16 24.97 0.20 6.58
N TYR A 17 24.63 -0.66 5.62
CA TYR A 17 24.15 -0.24 4.31
C TYR A 17 22.74 0.31 4.47
N SER A 18 22.61 1.61 4.71
CA SER A 18 21.34 2.31 4.48
C SER A 18 21.16 2.43 2.97
N PRO A 19 20.20 1.72 2.35
CA PRO A 19 19.95 1.90 0.93
C PRO A 19 19.40 3.32 0.75
N GLY A 20 20.24 4.24 0.28
CA GLY A 20 19.79 5.57 -0.09
C GLY A 20 18.70 5.50 -1.17
N ALA A 21 17.95 6.60 -1.33
CA ALA A 21 16.86 6.73 -2.30
C ALA A 21 17.23 6.38 -3.76
N ALA A 22 18.54 6.32 -4.09
CA ALA A 22 19.10 5.99 -5.39
C ALA A 22 18.72 4.60 -5.94
N GLY A 23 18.10 3.72 -5.12
CA GLY A 23 17.66 2.39 -5.54
C GLY A 23 16.14 2.17 -5.60
N PHE A 24 15.30 3.18 -5.31
CA PHE A 24 13.85 2.98 -5.29
C PHE A 24 13.27 2.89 -6.72
N SER A 25 12.47 1.85 -6.97
CA SER A 25 11.61 1.76 -8.15
C SER A 25 10.23 1.23 -7.74
N PHE A 26 9.17 1.69 -8.40
CA PHE A 26 7.84 1.17 -8.14
C PHE A 26 7.71 -0.31 -8.53
N ASP A 27 8.42 -0.76 -9.56
CA ASP A 27 8.35 -2.14 -10.02
C ASP A 27 8.97 -3.11 -9.00
N SER A 28 10.10 -2.73 -8.39
CA SER A 28 10.69 -3.52 -7.30
C SER A 28 9.90 -3.42 -6.00
N HIS A 29 9.36 -2.24 -5.68
CA HIS A 29 8.54 -2.02 -4.49
C HIS A 29 7.22 -2.79 -4.56
N TRP A 30 6.62 -2.93 -5.74
CA TRP A 30 5.34 -3.62 -5.95
C TRP A 30 5.49 -4.93 -6.70
N LYS A 31 6.57 -5.68 -6.44
CA LYS A 31 6.67 -7.06 -6.92
C LYS A 31 5.59 -7.88 -6.22
N MET A 32 4.47 -8.14 -6.88
CA MET A 32 3.31 -8.82 -6.30
C MET A 32 3.42 -10.36 -6.37
N PRO A 33 2.89 -11.09 -5.36
CA PRO A 33 2.54 -10.56 -4.04
C PRO A 33 3.78 -9.99 -3.35
N ILE A 34 3.60 -9.00 -2.47
CA ILE A 34 4.74 -8.38 -1.78
C ILE A 34 5.48 -9.51 -1.04
N PRO A 35 6.81 -9.67 -1.24
CA PRO A 35 7.54 -10.74 -0.58
C PRO A 35 7.47 -10.62 0.94
N LEU A 36 7.71 -11.74 1.63
CA LEU A 36 7.92 -11.75 3.07
C LEU A 36 8.97 -10.71 3.46
N GLN A 37 8.75 -10.00 4.56
CA GLN A 37 9.70 -9.04 5.11
C GLN A 37 10.93 -9.74 5.68
N GLY A 38 10.76 -11.00 6.11
CA GLY A 38 11.83 -11.80 6.69
C GLY A 38 12.17 -11.35 8.11
N GLU A 39 13.28 -11.89 8.63
CA GLU A 39 13.74 -11.56 9.97
C GLU A 39 14.09 -10.08 10.10
N ALA A 40 13.63 -9.45 11.17
CA ALA A 40 13.97 -8.09 11.51
C ALA A 40 15.45 -8.00 11.95
N PRO A 41 16.12 -6.85 11.73
CA PRO A 41 17.43 -6.59 12.30
C PRO A 41 17.49 -6.85 13.81
N ALA A 42 18.55 -7.51 14.27
CA ALA A 42 18.68 -7.93 15.68
C ALA A 42 18.71 -6.76 16.68
N ASN A 43 18.96 -5.54 16.22
CA ASN A 43 18.93 -4.34 17.04
C ASN A 43 17.54 -3.68 17.12
N PHE A 44 16.53 -4.19 16.41
CA PHE A 44 15.17 -3.67 16.50
C PHE A 44 14.47 -4.24 17.73
N GLY A 45 13.82 -3.37 18.49
CA GLY A 45 12.90 -3.79 19.56
C GLY A 45 11.63 -4.46 19.02
N ASP A 46 10.78 -4.97 19.91
CA ASP A 46 9.53 -5.66 19.54
C ASP A 46 8.62 -4.79 18.67
N LEU A 47 8.42 -3.52 19.06
CA LEU A 47 7.59 -2.56 18.30
C LEU A 47 8.17 -2.26 16.91
N GLU A 48 9.49 -2.20 16.79
CA GLU A 48 10.20 -1.86 15.55
C GLU A 48 10.29 -3.05 14.58
N SER A 49 10.27 -4.26 15.13
CA SER A 49 10.25 -5.51 14.37
C SER A 49 8.85 -5.89 13.91
N SER A 50 7.82 -5.38 14.58
CA SER A 50 6.43 -5.70 14.29
C SER A 50 5.95 -5.15 12.94
N LEU A 51 5.14 -5.96 12.25
CA LEU A 51 4.40 -5.57 11.05
C LEU A 51 2.96 -5.16 11.37
N ASP A 52 2.54 -5.35 12.62
CA ASP A 52 1.20 -5.06 13.09
C ASP A 52 0.97 -3.53 13.11
N PRO A 53 -0.17 -3.04 12.59
CA PRO A 53 -0.42 -1.61 12.51
C PRO A 53 -0.60 -0.97 13.89
N GLU A 54 -1.06 -1.70 14.92
CA GLU A 54 -1.15 -1.20 16.29
C GLU A 54 0.24 -0.86 16.85
N SER A 55 1.26 -1.69 16.58
CA SER A 55 2.64 -1.38 16.96
C SER A 55 3.16 -0.09 16.30
N CYS A 56 2.73 0.19 15.07
CA CYS A 56 3.03 1.46 14.41
C CYS A 56 2.29 2.62 15.10
N GLY A 57 1.07 2.39 15.58
CA GLY A 57 0.20 3.36 16.23
C GLY A 57 0.75 3.92 17.54
N GLU A 58 1.59 3.17 18.26
CA GLU A 58 2.26 3.63 19.48
C GLU A 58 3.09 4.91 19.26
N CYS A 59 3.65 5.10 18.06
CA CYS A 59 4.43 6.29 17.69
C CYS A 59 3.76 7.13 16.58
N HIS A 60 2.89 6.53 15.77
CA HIS A 60 2.23 7.16 14.61
C HIS A 60 0.71 7.22 14.76
N ASP A 61 0.23 7.62 15.95
CA ASP A 61 -1.19 7.68 16.31
C ASP A 61 -2.06 8.35 15.25
N ALA A 62 -1.67 9.53 14.75
CA ALA A 62 -2.48 10.25 13.76
C ALA A 62 -2.67 9.47 12.44
N GLN A 63 -1.65 8.74 11.98
CA GLN A 63 -1.75 7.89 10.79
C GLN A 63 -2.54 6.62 11.11
N PHE A 64 -2.28 5.98 12.24
CA PHE A 64 -2.98 4.78 12.67
C PHE A 64 -4.48 5.03 12.86
N SER A 65 -4.85 6.05 13.62
CA SER A 65 -6.24 6.49 13.85
C SER A 65 -6.99 6.80 12.55
N GLY A 66 -6.29 7.30 11.53
CA GLY A 66 -6.85 7.50 10.19
C GLY A 66 -7.07 6.19 9.46
N TRP A 67 -6.04 5.32 9.47
CA TRP A 67 -6.06 4.03 8.79
C TRP A 67 -7.13 3.10 9.36
N GLU A 68 -7.24 3.01 10.68
CA GLU A 68 -8.17 2.13 11.40
C GLU A 68 -9.61 2.33 10.91
N LYS A 69 -9.99 3.58 10.61
CA LYS A 69 -11.34 3.98 10.15
C LYS A 69 -11.52 3.93 8.64
N SER A 70 -10.48 3.56 7.89
CA SER A 70 -10.48 3.62 6.43
C SER A 70 -11.08 2.37 5.78
N ARG A 71 -11.25 2.40 4.46
CA ARG A 71 -11.59 1.19 3.69
C ARG A 71 -10.39 0.25 3.49
N HIS A 72 -9.17 0.73 3.69
CA HIS A 72 -7.97 -0.09 3.62
C HIS A 72 -7.88 -1.06 4.81
N SER A 73 -8.15 -0.61 6.04
CA SER A 73 -8.22 -1.50 7.21
C SER A 73 -9.35 -2.52 7.10
N LEU A 74 -10.45 -2.15 6.44
CA LEU A 74 -11.63 -2.99 6.23
C LEU A 74 -11.58 -3.83 4.95
N SER A 75 -10.45 -3.85 4.24
CA SER A 75 -10.32 -4.58 2.97
C SER A 75 -10.42 -6.10 3.13
N MET A 76 -10.21 -6.63 4.34
CA MET A 76 -10.43 -8.05 4.67
C MET A 76 -11.60 -8.30 5.62
N GLY A 77 -12.68 -7.51 5.49
CA GLY A 77 -13.89 -7.70 6.29
C GLY A 77 -14.64 -9.02 5.99
N PRO A 78 -15.67 -9.35 6.79
CA PRO A 78 -16.40 -10.63 6.69
C PRO A 78 -16.98 -10.93 5.29
N GLY A 79 -17.37 -9.90 4.54
CA GLY A 79 -17.88 -10.07 3.19
C GLY A 79 -16.83 -10.60 2.19
N ILE A 80 -15.56 -10.20 2.33
CA ILE A 80 -14.47 -10.72 1.50
C ILE A 80 -14.10 -12.12 1.99
N VAL A 81 -13.86 -12.27 3.30
CA VAL A 81 -13.47 -13.56 3.90
C VAL A 81 -14.49 -14.66 3.58
N GLY A 82 -15.80 -14.36 3.63
CA GLY A 82 -16.84 -15.33 3.30
C GLY A 82 -16.90 -15.77 1.83
N GLN A 83 -16.23 -15.04 0.92
CA GLN A 83 -16.08 -15.44 -0.49
C GLN A 83 -14.81 -16.26 -0.73
N LEU A 84 -13.83 -16.23 0.18
CA LEU A 84 -12.56 -16.94 0.02
C LEU A 84 -12.74 -18.41 0.39
N GLY A 85 -12.89 -19.26 -0.62
CA GLY A 85 -12.89 -20.71 -0.43
C GLY A 85 -13.80 -21.44 -1.40
N GLU A 86 -13.71 -22.76 -1.36
CA GLU A 86 -14.60 -23.63 -2.14
C GLU A 86 -16.05 -23.58 -1.60
N PRO A 87 -17.06 -23.73 -2.46
CA PRO A 87 -16.97 -23.93 -3.91
C PRO A 87 -16.87 -22.63 -4.73
N TRP A 88 -16.74 -21.46 -4.09
CA TRP A 88 -16.86 -20.16 -4.73
C TRP A 88 -15.66 -19.78 -5.57
N LEU A 89 -14.45 -19.95 -5.02
CA LEU A 89 -13.19 -19.54 -5.63
C LEU A 89 -12.13 -20.63 -5.53
N ASP A 90 -11.38 -20.84 -6.61
CA ASP A 90 -10.16 -21.64 -6.60
C ASP A 90 -8.98 -20.89 -5.95
N LYS A 91 -7.87 -21.59 -5.73
CA LYS A 91 -6.69 -21.03 -5.02
C LYS A 91 -6.08 -19.86 -5.78
N GLU A 92 -6.02 -19.97 -7.10
CA GLU A 92 -5.48 -18.95 -7.99
C GLU A 92 -6.32 -17.66 -7.91
N THR A 93 -7.64 -17.78 -7.91
CA THR A 93 -8.57 -16.66 -7.82
C THR A 93 -8.56 -16.04 -6.42
N ILE A 94 -8.47 -16.87 -5.36
CA ILE A 94 -8.28 -16.37 -3.99
C ILE A 94 -7.02 -15.49 -3.91
N GLU A 95 -5.88 -15.97 -4.40
CA GLU A 95 -4.64 -15.20 -4.38
C GLU A 95 -4.73 -13.93 -5.25
N MET A 96 -5.43 -13.97 -6.38
CA MET A 96 -5.72 -12.77 -7.18
C MET A 96 -6.51 -11.72 -6.37
N CYS A 97 -7.51 -12.12 -5.58
CA CYS A 97 -8.23 -11.20 -4.70
C CYS A 97 -7.30 -10.59 -3.64
N LEU A 98 -6.42 -11.41 -3.06
CA LEU A 98 -5.48 -10.97 -2.04
C LEU A 98 -4.41 -10.02 -2.59
N ASP A 99 -4.16 -9.96 -3.90
CA ASP A 99 -3.23 -8.99 -4.50
C ASP A 99 -3.63 -7.54 -4.24
N CYS A 100 -4.90 -7.28 -3.97
CA CYS A 100 -5.38 -5.95 -3.59
C CYS A 100 -5.82 -5.89 -2.12
N HIS A 101 -6.38 -6.98 -1.59
CA HIS A 101 -7.03 -6.97 -0.27
C HIS A 101 -6.10 -7.32 0.89
N ALA A 102 -5.08 -8.16 0.68
CA ALA A 102 -4.09 -8.52 1.69
C ALA A 102 -2.73 -8.87 1.02
N PRO A 103 -2.06 -7.86 0.42
CA PRO A 103 -0.99 -8.10 -0.54
C PRO A 103 0.36 -8.48 0.07
N LEU A 104 0.49 -8.39 1.40
CA LEU A 104 1.73 -8.72 2.09
C LEU A 104 1.94 -10.25 2.14
N GLY A 105 3.17 -10.72 1.97
CA GLY A 105 3.53 -12.14 1.96
C GLY A 105 3.02 -12.91 3.20
N GLU A 106 3.13 -12.28 4.37
CA GLU A 106 2.66 -12.79 5.66
C GLU A 106 1.12 -12.90 5.73
N GLN A 107 0.38 -12.21 4.84
CA GLN A 107 -1.09 -12.27 4.77
C GLN A 107 -1.61 -13.31 3.76
N ARG A 108 -0.75 -13.88 2.91
CA ARG A 108 -1.17 -14.74 1.79
C ARG A 108 -1.58 -16.13 2.27
N ILE A 109 -2.70 -16.65 1.75
CA ILE A 109 -3.21 -17.99 2.13
C ILE A 109 -2.37 -19.08 1.48
N PHE A 110 -2.03 -18.89 0.20
CA PHE A 110 -1.28 -19.81 -0.61
C PHE A 110 -0.01 -19.15 -1.17
N ALA A 111 1.04 -19.95 -1.30
CA ALA A 111 2.27 -19.56 -1.95
C ALA A 111 2.72 -20.66 -2.92
N LYS A 112 3.48 -20.27 -3.95
CA LYS A 112 4.09 -21.25 -4.86
C LYS A 112 5.13 -22.06 -4.11
N SER A 113 4.93 -23.36 -4.02
CA SER A 113 5.91 -24.28 -3.44
C SER A 113 7.18 -24.31 -4.28
N ALA A 114 8.34 -24.09 -3.66
CA ALA A 114 9.63 -24.21 -4.35
C ALA A 114 9.89 -25.63 -4.89
N LYS A 115 9.29 -26.66 -4.26
CA LYS A 115 9.47 -28.07 -4.67
C LYS A 115 8.59 -28.46 -5.86
N SER A 116 7.32 -28.05 -5.86
CA SER A 116 6.34 -28.52 -6.85
C SER A 116 5.91 -27.45 -7.85
N GLY A 117 6.23 -26.18 -7.61
CA GLY A 117 5.76 -25.04 -8.42
C GLY A 117 4.26 -24.72 -8.27
N LYS A 118 3.49 -25.59 -7.61
CA LYS A 118 2.04 -25.44 -7.41
C LYS A 118 1.73 -24.58 -6.18
N LEU A 119 0.56 -23.96 -6.16
CA LEU A 119 0.04 -23.28 -4.97
C LEU A 119 -0.21 -24.30 -3.84
N ALA A 120 0.40 -24.04 -2.70
CA ALA A 120 0.23 -24.78 -1.44
C ALA A 120 -0.03 -23.78 -0.31
N LYS A 121 -0.53 -24.26 0.83
CA LYS A 121 -0.75 -23.39 2.00
C LYS A 121 0.57 -22.69 2.37
N ASN A 122 0.50 -21.39 2.60
CA ASN A 122 1.64 -20.59 3.02
C ASN A 122 1.99 -20.88 4.48
N SER A 123 3.21 -21.34 4.74
CA SER A 123 3.68 -21.61 6.10
C SER A 123 3.92 -20.35 6.93
N PHE A 124 3.99 -19.19 6.29
CA PHE A 124 4.19 -17.88 6.91
C PHE A 124 2.89 -17.09 7.04
N LEU A 125 1.73 -17.71 6.80
CA LEU A 125 0.44 -17.05 6.97
C LEU A 125 0.23 -16.67 8.44
N ASP A 126 0.07 -15.39 8.68
CA ASP A 126 -0.44 -14.82 9.92
C ASP A 126 -1.90 -14.40 9.71
N ASN A 127 -2.81 -15.11 10.39
CA ASN A 127 -4.24 -14.86 10.27
C ASN A 127 -4.68 -13.54 10.90
N GLU A 128 -3.93 -13.02 11.89
CA GLU A 128 -4.25 -11.73 12.49
C GLU A 128 -3.82 -10.60 11.55
N LEU A 129 -2.61 -10.67 10.98
CA LEU A 129 -2.18 -9.70 9.97
C LEU A 129 -3.08 -9.72 8.73
N GLN A 130 -3.55 -10.89 8.29
CA GLN A 130 -4.46 -10.97 7.15
C GLN A 130 -5.75 -10.15 7.38
N LYS A 131 -6.33 -10.21 8.58
CA LYS A 131 -7.56 -9.45 8.90
C LYS A 131 -7.36 -7.94 8.85
N LYS A 132 -6.12 -7.45 9.00
CA LYS A 132 -5.79 -6.01 8.91
C LYS A 132 -5.78 -5.48 7.47
N GLY A 133 -5.84 -6.36 6.46
CA GLY A 133 -5.95 -5.99 5.05
C GLY A 133 -4.79 -5.09 4.58
N VAL A 134 -5.09 -4.02 3.85
CA VAL A 134 -4.10 -3.03 3.39
C VAL A 134 -3.60 -2.18 4.57
N MET A 135 -2.58 -2.67 5.27
CA MET A 135 -1.99 -2.07 6.48
C MET A 135 -0.67 -1.33 6.24
N CYS A 136 -0.07 -0.72 7.27
CA CYS A 136 1.14 0.11 7.18
C CYS A 136 2.27 -0.56 6.39
N ALA A 137 2.59 -1.81 6.73
CA ALA A 137 3.67 -2.59 6.12
C ALA A 137 3.47 -2.83 4.61
N VAL A 138 2.22 -2.95 4.15
CA VAL A 138 1.89 -3.13 2.72
C VAL A 138 2.48 -2.01 1.88
N CYS A 139 2.31 -0.76 2.31
CA CYS A 139 2.78 0.40 1.57
C CYS A 139 4.22 0.77 1.90
N HIS A 140 4.59 0.70 3.18
CA HIS A 140 5.80 1.37 3.68
C HIS A 140 7.00 0.46 3.88
N VAL A 141 6.85 -0.86 4.01
CA VAL A 141 7.96 -1.71 4.49
C VAL A 141 8.43 -2.68 3.42
N ARG A 142 9.73 -2.72 3.14
CA ARG A 142 10.38 -3.75 2.30
C ARG A 142 11.64 -4.25 2.97
N LYS A 143 11.69 -5.55 3.30
CA LYS A 143 12.80 -6.18 4.03
C LYS A 143 13.16 -5.41 5.31
N ASN A 144 12.14 -5.08 6.10
CA ASN A 144 12.26 -4.28 7.33
C ASN A 144 12.76 -2.82 7.15
N VAL A 145 12.99 -2.36 5.91
CA VAL A 145 13.29 -0.95 5.59
C VAL A 145 12.00 -0.20 5.33
N ARG A 146 11.82 0.95 5.98
CA ARG A 146 10.65 1.82 5.82
C ARG A 146 10.91 2.83 4.70
N TYR A 147 9.91 3.09 3.87
CA TYR A 147 9.95 4.06 2.77
C TYR A 147 8.83 5.07 2.97
N GLY A 148 9.06 6.33 2.62
CA GLY A 148 8.06 7.38 2.78
C GLY A 148 8.33 8.60 1.91
N PRO A 149 7.40 9.57 1.88
CA PRO A 149 7.65 10.85 1.22
C PRO A 149 8.74 11.63 1.98
N LEU A 150 9.36 12.60 1.31
CA LEU A 150 10.33 13.53 1.94
C LEU A 150 9.83 14.00 3.31
N ALA A 151 10.68 14.04 4.35
CA ALA A 151 10.24 14.50 5.64
C ALA A 151 9.78 15.97 5.57
N LEU A 152 8.79 16.34 6.38
CA LEU A 152 8.39 17.76 6.50
C LEU A 152 9.44 18.58 7.25
N LYS A 153 10.18 17.91 8.13
CA LYS A 153 11.28 18.44 8.93
C LYS A 153 12.34 17.35 9.03
N PRO A 154 13.64 17.67 9.00
CA PRO A 154 14.69 16.70 9.25
C PRO A 154 14.46 15.97 10.57
N SER A 155 14.79 14.67 10.62
CA SER A 155 14.83 13.94 11.90
C SER A 155 15.89 14.59 12.80
N GLN A 156 15.55 14.75 14.07
CA GLN A 156 16.47 15.22 15.10
C GLN A 156 16.89 14.08 16.05
N ILE A 157 16.46 12.86 15.76
CA ILE A 157 16.76 11.67 16.56
C ILE A 157 18.04 11.04 15.99
N GLU A 158 19.08 10.92 16.82
CA GLU A 158 20.37 10.33 16.44
C GLU A 158 20.26 8.85 16.08
N ASP A 159 19.44 8.10 16.83
CA ASP A 159 19.07 6.70 16.54
C ASP A 159 17.55 6.61 16.36
N PRO A 160 17.04 6.88 15.15
CA PRO A 160 15.61 6.87 14.92
C PRO A 160 15.06 5.44 15.08
N PRO A 161 13.85 5.27 15.65
CA PRO A 161 13.20 3.97 15.75
C PRO A 161 13.23 3.24 14.41
N HIS A 162 13.31 1.91 14.46
CA HIS A 162 13.34 1.01 13.30
C HIS A 162 14.36 1.44 12.21
N GLY A 163 15.47 2.07 12.60
CA GLY A 163 16.53 2.54 11.71
C GLY A 163 16.11 3.70 10.80
N GLY A 164 15.03 4.42 11.13
CA GLY A 164 14.52 5.52 10.32
C GLY A 164 13.80 5.06 9.06
N PHE A 165 13.82 5.88 8.01
CA PHE A 165 13.17 5.57 6.74
C PHE A 165 13.89 6.18 5.55
N VAL A 166 13.70 5.59 4.37
CA VAL A 166 14.20 6.07 3.09
C VAL A 166 13.20 7.06 2.49
N GLU A 167 13.65 8.29 2.30
CA GLU A 167 12.86 9.32 1.64
C GLU A 167 12.78 9.10 0.13
N VAL A 168 11.56 9.03 -0.40
CA VAL A 168 11.29 8.83 -1.83
C VAL A 168 10.44 10.00 -2.32
N LYS A 169 11.01 10.86 -3.18
CA LYS A 169 10.31 12.05 -3.72
C LYS A 169 9.00 11.68 -4.42
N SER A 170 8.97 10.55 -5.12
CA SER A 170 7.80 10.06 -5.85
C SER A 170 6.81 9.28 -4.98
N PHE A 171 7.02 9.10 -3.68
CA PHE A 171 6.16 8.26 -2.84
C PHE A 171 4.70 8.72 -2.78
N LYS A 172 4.43 10.00 -3.06
CA LYS A 172 3.06 10.55 -3.18
C LYS A 172 2.43 10.39 -4.57
N SER A 173 3.15 9.80 -5.52
CA SER A 173 2.67 9.64 -6.89
C SER A 173 1.51 8.66 -6.96
N ALA A 174 0.58 8.88 -7.90
CA ALA A 174 -0.47 7.94 -8.27
C ALA A 174 0.07 6.53 -8.60
N LYS A 175 1.35 6.42 -9.02
CA LYS A 175 2.03 5.14 -9.24
C LYS A 175 2.11 4.25 -7.98
N LEU A 176 2.08 4.84 -6.78
CA LEU A 176 2.01 4.07 -5.54
C LEU A 176 0.67 3.33 -5.42
N CYS A 177 -0.42 3.92 -5.95
CA CYS A 177 -1.78 3.39 -5.87
C CYS A 177 -2.11 2.43 -7.03
N ARG A 178 -1.41 2.55 -8.16
CA ARG A 178 -1.65 1.80 -9.41
C ARG A 178 -1.82 0.29 -9.19
N PRO A 179 -0.96 -0.43 -8.42
CA PRO A 179 -1.04 -1.88 -8.35
C PRO A 179 -2.40 -2.43 -7.90
N CYS A 180 -3.13 -1.68 -7.06
CA CYS A 180 -4.46 -2.08 -6.61
C CYS A 180 -5.59 -1.37 -7.37
N HIS A 181 -5.36 -0.13 -7.83
CA HIS A 181 -6.37 0.71 -8.50
C HIS A 181 -6.26 0.72 -10.04
N GLN A 182 -5.64 -0.30 -10.61
CA GLN A 182 -5.59 -0.54 -12.05
C GLN A 182 -5.52 -2.03 -12.32
N PHE A 183 -6.56 -2.58 -12.96
CA PHE A 183 -6.43 -3.90 -13.54
C PHE A 183 -5.61 -3.82 -14.82
N GLU A 184 -4.81 -4.83 -15.07
CA GLU A 184 -4.00 -4.89 -16.28
C GLU A 184 -4.90 -4.97 -17.53
N PRO A 185 -4.42 -4.56 -18.72
CA PRO A 185 -5.24 -4.51 -19.94
C PRO A 185 -5.89 -5.84 -20.36
N TRP A 186 -5.30 -6.96 -19.93
CA TRP A 186 -5.79 -8.33 -20.12
C TRP A 186 -6.74 -8.82 -19.02
N GLY A 187 -6.99 -8.00 -17.98
CA GLY A 187 -7.93 -8.29 -16.91
C GLY A 187 -9.38 -8.41 -17.42
N ARG A 188 -10.26 -8.96 -16.57
CA ARG A 188 -11.67 -9.15 -16.89
C ARG A 188 -12.34 -7.81 -17.23
N LYS A 189 -13.12 -7.81 -18.31
CA LYS A 189 -13.88 -6.65 -18.79
C LYS A 189 -15.38 -6.95 -18.80
N ILE A 190 -16.18 -5.94 -18.48
CA ILE A 190 -17.64 -5.94 -18.66
C ILE A 190 -17.98 -4.79 -19.60
N ASN A 191 -18.68 -5.10 -20.71
CA ASN A 191 -19.00 -4.12 -21.76
C ASN A 191 -17.78 -3.32 -22.25
N GLY A 192 -16.64 -4.01 -22.43
CA GLY A 192 -15.38 -3.40 -22.88
C GLY A 192 -14.61 -2.59 -21.84
N LYS A 193 -15.14 -2.43 -20.62
CA LYS A 193 -14.49 -1.69 -19.52
C LYS A 193 -13.87 -2.66 -18.53
N LEU A 194 -12.65 -2.36 -18.07
CA LEU A 194 -12.03 -3.10 -16.97
C LEU A 194 -12.87 -2.95 -15.70
N LEU A 195 -12.85 -3.97 -14.84
CA LEU A 195 -13.51 -3.92 -13.53
C LEU A 195 -12.95 -2.81 -12.63
N GLU A 196 -11.65 -2.51 -12.76
CA GLU A 196 -10.96 -1.41 -12.09
C GLU A 196 -9.99 -0.74 -13.09
N ASP A 197 -10.18 0.56 -13.35
CA ASP A 197 -9.42 1.36 -14.31
C ASP A 197 -9.11 2.77 -13.76
N THR A 198 -9.17 2.97 -12.44
CA THR A 198 -9.09 4.31 -11.84
C THR A 198 -7.79 5.03 -12.20
N PHE A 199 -6.65 4.35 -12.15
CA PHE A 199 -5.37 4.96 -12.55
C PHE A 199 -5.36 5.35 -14.03
N GLY A 200 -5.84 4.49 -14.92
CA GLY A 200 -5.91 4.73 -16.36
C GLY A 200 -6.87 5.86 -16.73
N GLN A 201 -7.97 5.99 -16.00
CA GLN A 201 -8.88 7.13 -16.10
C GLN A 201 -8.23 8.42 -15.59
N TRP A 202 -7.53 8.36 -14.45
CA TRP A 202 -6.78 9.50 -13.93
C TRP A 202 -5.71 9.97 -14.92
N GLN A 203 -4.93 9.06 -15.51
CA GLN A 203 -3.91 9.38 -16.50
C GLN A 203 -4.47 10.16 -17.70
N LYS A 204 -5.72 9.89 -18.08
CA LYS A 204 -6.42 10.56 -19.20
C LYS A 204 -7.11 11.86 -18.78
N SER A 205 -7.14 12.19 -17.49
CA SER A 205 -7.86 13.36 -16.97
C SER A 205 -7.00 14.62 -16.95
N LEU A 206 -7.65 15.78 -16.80
CA LEU A 206 -6.98 17.06 -16.59
C LEU A 206 -6.13 17.09 -15.32
N TYR A 207 -6.39 16.20 -14.35
CA TYR A 207 -5.66 16.16 -13.08
C TYR A 207 -4.27 15.56 -13.27
N ALA A 208 -4.13 14.48 -14.03
CA ALA A 208 -2.81 13.95 -14.40
C ALA A 208 -2.02 14.97 -15.22
N GLN A 209 -2.66 15.66 -16.17
CA GLN A 209 -2.03 16.72 -16.97
C GLN A 209 -1.51 17.88 -16.10
N LYS A 210 -2.25 18.23 -15.04
CA LYS A 210 -1.85 19.25 -14.04
C LYS A 210 -0.92 18.72 -12.95
N GLY A 211 -0.53 17.45 -13.01
CA GLY A 211 0.35 16.83 -12.01
C GLY A 211 -0.30 16.55 -10.66
N VAL A 212 -1.62 16.69 -10.51
CA VAL A 212 -2.35 16.40 -9.26
C VAL A 212 -2.41 14.89 -9.07
N GLN A 213 -1.80 14.40 -7.98
CA GLN A 213 -1.70 12.98 -7.65
C GLN A 213 -2.88 12.52 -6.77
N CYS A 214 -3.11 11.21 -6.69
CA CYS A 214 -4.11 10.62 -5.80
C CYS A 214 -3.95 11.08 -4.34
N ALA A 215 -2.71 11.13 -3.85
CA ALA A 215 -2.39 11.52 -2.48
C ALA A 215 -2.71 12.99 -2.16
N ASP A 216 -2.74 13.88 -3.16
CA ASP A 216 -3.06 15.30 -2.95
C ASP A 216 -4.53 15.50 -2.54
N CYS A 217 -5.41 14.59 -2.96
CA CYS A 217 -6.84 14.60 -2.61
C CYS A 217 -7.19 13.60 -1.49
N HIS A 218 -6.70 12.36 -1.58
CA HIS A 218 -7.08 11.26 -0.68
C HIS A 218 -6.19 11.13 0.57
N MET A 219 -5.03 11.79 0.60
CA MET A 219 -4.10 11.80 1.74
C MET A 219 -3.71 13.23 2.14
N LYS A 220 -4.69 14.15 2.14
CA LYS A 220 -4.48 15.55 2.54
C LYS A 220 -3.79 15.61 3.90
N LYS A 221 -2.76 16.44 4.01
CA LYS A 221 -1.92 16.55 5.23
C LYS A 221 -1.32 15.21 5.70
N ARG A 222 -1.10 14.26 4.79
CA ARG A 222 -0.62 12.88 5.08
C ARG A 222 -1.58 12.06 5.95
N ALA A 223 -2.86 12.43 5.99
CA ALA A 223 -3.89 11.64 6.67
C ALA A 223 -4.12 10.32 5.93
N HIS A 224 -4.23 9.23 6.69
CA HIS A 224 -4.43 7.87 6.16
C HIS A 224 -5.91 7.49 6.19
N GLU A 225 -6.80 8.39 5.76
CA GLU A 225 -8.24 8.15 5.80
C GLU A 225 -8.81 7.62 4.47
N TRP A 226 -8.16 7.98 3.34
CA TRP A 226 -8.54 7.63 1.96
C TRP A 226 -10.04 7.73 1.67
N LYS A 227 -10.65 8.82 2.12
CA LYS A 227 -12.08 9.10 1.90
C LYS A 227 -12.42 9.01 0.41
N GLY A 228 -13.54 8.37 0.10
CA GLY A 228 -14.04 8.15 -1.26
C GLY A 228 -15.56 8.13 -1.29
N ILE A 229 -16.17 7.27 -2.10
CA ILE A 229 -17.64 7.19 -2.27
C ILE A 229 -18.41 6.93 -0.96
N HIS A 230 -17.75 6.32 0.04
CA HIS A 230 -18.33 6.03 1.35
C HIS A 230 -18.36 7.22 2.31
N ASP A 231 -17.82 8.38 1.91
CA ASP A 231 -17.87 9.61 2.70
C ASP A 231 -18.70 10.67 1.94
N LYS A 232 -19.84 11.06 2.53
CA LYS A 232 -20.76 12.02 1.91
C LYS A 232 -20.09 13.36 1.60
N LYS A 233 -19.21 13.86 2.48
CA LYS A 233 -18.56 15.16 2.28
C LYS A 233 -17.55 15.07 1.13
N MET A 234 -16.81 13.96 1.04
CA MET A 234 -15.91 13.70 -0.07
C MET A 234 -16.66 13.66 -1.41
N VAL A 235 -17.78 12.92 -1.47
CA VAL A 235 -18.61 12.86 -2.69
C VAL A 235 -19.10 14.25 -3.09
N LEU A 236 -19.72 14.99 -2.16
CA LEU A 236 -20.23 16.33 -2.43
C LEU A 236 -19.12 17.34 -2.78
N SER A 237 -17.87 17.09 -2.40
CA SER A 237 -16.74 17.94 -2.81
C SER A 237 -16.27 17.71 -4.25
N GLY A 238 -16.68 16.60 -4.87
CA GLY A 238 -16.28 16.21 -6.22
C GLY A 238 -17.32 16.52 -7.32
N VAL A 239 -18.55 16.85 -6.94
CA VAL A 239 -19.67 17.00 -7.88
C VAL A 239 -20.51 18.24 -7.62
N ASP A 240 -20.93 18.89 -8.68
CA ASP A 240 -21.96 19.93 -8.63
C ASP A 240 -23.30 19.30 -9.00
N ILE A 241 -24.29 19.41 -8.12
CA ILE A 241 -25.64 18.88 -8.35
C ILE A 241 -26.62 20.04 -8.38
N VAL A 242 -27.34 20.17 -9.51
CA VAL A 242 -28.37 21.19 -9.70
C VAL A 242 -29.66 20.50 -10.07
N ALA A 243 -30.71 20.70 -9.26
CA ALA A 243 -32.05 20.23 -9.55
C ALA A 243 -32.96 21.43 -9.89
N LYS A 244 -33.65 21.37 -11.02
CA LYS A 244 -34.62 22.38 -11.45
C LYS A 244 -35.98 21.72 -11.66
N ARG A 245 -37.03 22.29 -11.08
CA ARG A 245 -38.41 21.85 -11.28
C ARG A 245 -39.12 22.79 -12.26
N LYS A 246 -39.82 22.24 -13.23
CA LYS A 246 -40.71 22.97 -14.15
C LYS A 246 -42.05 22.24 -14.22
N GLY A 247 -43.06 22.76 -13.54
CA GLY A 247 -44.35 22.09 -13.37
C GLY A 247 -44.22 20.78 -12.59
N ASP A 248 -44.66 19.69 -13.20
CA ASP A 248 -44.56 18.31 -12.73
C ASP A 248 -43.23 17.61 -13.09
N HIS A 249 -42.37 18.25 -13.88
CA HIS A 249 -41.08 17.70 -14.28
C HIS A 249 -39.93 18.21 -13.40
N VAL A 250 -38.98 17.32 -13.06
CA VAL A 250 -37.71 17.65 -12.40
C VAL A 250 -36.56 17.25 -13.31
N THR A 251 -35.63 18.17 -13.56
CA THR A 251 -34.37 17.92 -14.23
C THR A 251 -33.23 18.01 -13.21
N VAL A 252 -32.46 16.93 -13.07
CA VAL A 252 -31.25 16.90 -12.24
C VAL A 252 -30.03 16.87 -13.15
N THR A 253 -29.13 17.83 -12.97
CA THR A 253 -27.84 17.87 -13.63
C THR A 253 -26.76 17.59 -12.60
N ILE A 254 -25.91 16.60 -12.88
CA ILE A 254 -24.74 16.26 -12.08
C ILE A 254 -23.52 16.51 -12.95
N LYS A 255 -22.59 17.33 -12.46
CA LYS A 255 -21.33 17.64 -13.13
C LYS A 255 -20.17 17.16 -12.27
N ASN A 256 -19.22 16.44 -12.88
CA ASN A 256 -17.92 16.22 -12.26
C ASN A 256 -17.17 17.56 -12.18
N SER A 257 -17.04 18.10 -10.96
CA SER A 257 -16.36 19.38 -10.69
C SER A 257 -15.03 19.21 -9.97
N GLY A 258 -14.77 18.03 -9.38
CA GLY A 258 -13.64 17.78 -8.48
C GLY A 258 -13.06 16.36 -8.50
N VAL A 259 -13.57 15.44 -9.31
CA VAL A 259 -13.10 14.03 -9.35
C VAL A 259 -12.05 13.83 -10.43
N GLY A 260 -10.87 13.35 -10.01
CA GLY A 260 -9.69 13.20 -10.86
C GLY A 260 -9.65 11.98 -11.77
N HIS A 261 -10.66 11.12 -11.68
CA HIS A 261 -10.90 9.93 -12.50
C HIS A 261 -12.35 9.95 -12.98
N PHE A 262 -12.74 9.03 -13.86
CA PHE A 262 -14.08 9.04 -14.44
C PHE A 262 -15.09 8.38 -13.48
N PHE A 263 -16.34 8.84 -13.52
CA PHE A 263 -17.48 8.21 -12.86
C PHE A 263 -18.74 8.43 -13.70
#